data_AF-A0A0G1BB80-F1
#
_entry.id   AF-A0A0G1BB80-F1
#
_cell.length_a   1.000
_cell.length_b   1.000
_cell.length_c   1.000
_cell.angle_alpha   90.00
_cell.angle_beta   90.00
_cell.angle_gamma   90.00
#
_symmetry.space_group_name_H-M   'P 1'
#
loop_
_entity.id
_entity.type
_entity.pdbx_description
1 polymer ?
#
loop_
_entity_poly.entity_id
_entity_poly.type
_entity_poly.pdbx_seq_one_letter_code
_entity_poly.pdbx_strand_id
1 'polypeptide(L)'
;MTKKNRKKLMSKANTQERGSVLILALIMASILLSVGMGISNIALKEIKLSSIGNESGKAFYMADTGAECALYWDTRSVAVIEDVTSVGAIRQYVFATSSGSSVISVIPNSDIKCFNGVDITDPPWNIAYGNSPDSAVTTFELKDADLTKPCVIVEVSKIDTGGGVFSTTIDSRGRSSCDSNPRRVERGLKVSY
;
A
#
# COMPACT_ATOMS: atom_id res chain seq x y z
N MET A 1 103.34 -41.22 19.27
CA MET A 1 101.95 -40.80 19.52
C MET A 1 101.21 -40.77 18.17
N THR A 2 100.71 -41.90 17.66
CA THR A 2 99.34 -42.45 17.80
C THR A 2 98.17 -41.61 17.26
N LYS A 3 97.48 -42.21 16.27
CA LYS A 3 96.01 -42.19 16.03
C LYS A 3 95.46 -40.91 15.38
N LYS A 4 94.46 -40.92 14.46
CA LYS A 4 93.55 -41.96 13.96
C LYS A 4 92.60 -41.31 12.93
N ASN A 5 92.40 -41.96 11.79
CA ASN A 5 91.28 -41.74 10.86
C ASN A 5 89.93 -41.75 11.59
N ARG A 6 89.01 -40.83 11.26
CA ARG A 6 87.56 -41.08 11.40
C ARG A 6 86.75 -40.40 10.29
N LYS A 7 86.17 -41.26 9.44
CA LYS A 7 84.95 -41.02 8.68
C LYS A 7 83.85 -40.43 9.59
N LYS A 8 83.11 -39.43 9.11
CA LYS A 8 81.76 -39.07 9.60
C LYS A 8 80.98 -38.56 8.37
N LEU A 9 80.17 -39.45 7.78
CA LEU A 9 78.76 -39.71 8.07
C LEU A 9 77.87 -38.73 7.30
N MET A 10 77.21 -39.29 6.28
CA MET A 10 76.18 -38.68 5.45
C MET A 10 75.16 -37.94 6.32
N SER A 11 75.00 -36.64 6.10
CA SER A 11 73.84 -35.91 6.60
C SER A 11 72.69 -36.12 5.62
N LYS A 12 71.67 -36.84 6.09
CA LYS A 12 70.41 -37.11 5.43
C LYS A 12 69.72 -35.77 5.15
N ALA A 13 69.54 -35.42 3.87
CA ALA A 13 68.74 -34.27 3.48
C ALA A 13 67.29 -34.53 3.92
N ASN A 14 66.77 -33.67 4.80
CA ASN A 14 65.41 -33.71 5.29
C ASN A 14 64.50 -33.05 4.26
N THR A 15 63.87 -33.84 3.39
CA THR A 15 62.86 -33.38 2.45
C THR A 15 61.63 -32.95 3.24
N GLN A 16 61.42 -31.64 3.32
CA GLN A 16 60.26 -31.04 3.97
C GLN A 16 59.05 -31.17 3.05
N GLU A 17 58.21 -32.17 3.31
CA GLU A 17 56.84 -32.30 2.78
C GLU A 17 55.99 -31.12 3.29
N ARG A 18 56.04 -29.96 2.62
CA ARG A 18 55.29 -28.74 3.01
C ARG A 18 54.34 -28.21 1.92
N GLY A 19 53.84 -29.09 1.05
CA GLY A 19 53.03 -28.70 -0.11
C GLY A 19 51.51 -28.58 0.10
N SER A 20 50.93 -29.11 1.19
CA SER A 20 49.48 -29.40 1.22
C SER A 20 48.60 -28.38 1.96
N VAL A 21 49.16 -27.48 2.78
CA VAL A 21 48.36 -26.57 3.65
C VAL A 21 47.77 -25.39 2.87
N LEU A 22 48.45 -24.91 1.82
CA LEU A 22 47.98 -23.78 1.01
C LEU A 22 46.68 -24.10 0.26
N ILE A 23 46.60 -25.32 -0.30
CA ILE A 23 45.42 -25.78 -1.04
C ILE A 23 44.23 -25.92 -0.10
N LEU A 24 44.45 -26.47 1.11
CA LEU A 24 43.40 -26.59 2.13
C LEU A 24 42.87 -25.21 2.54
N ALA A 25 43.75 -24.22 2.77
CA ALA A 25 43.34 -22.87 3.12
C ALA A 25 42.49 -22.20 2.03
N LEU A 26 42.85 -22.39 0.75
CA LEU A 26 42.09 -21.86 -0.39
C LEU A 26 40.70 -22.48 -0.52
N ILE A 27 40.57 -23.80 -0.29
CA ILE A 27 39.27 -24.48 -0.29
C ILE A 27 38.40 -23.97 0.85
N MET A 28 38.96 -23.81 2.05
CA MET A 28 38.20 -23.27 3.19
C MET A 28 37.75 -21.82 2.92
N ALA A 29 38.62 -21.00 2.33
CA ALA A 29 38.27 -19.63 1.95
C ALA A 29 37.15 -19.57 0.90
N SER A 30 37.15 -20.45 -0.11
CA SER A 30 36.11 -20.48 -1.14
C SER A 30 34.75 -20.94 -0.60
N ILE A 31 34.74 -21.93 0.29
CA ILE A 31 33.51 -22.39 0.97
C ILE A 31 32.91 -21.27 1.81
N LEU A 32 33.73 -20.62 2.65
CA LEU A 32 33.27 -19.51 3.49
C LEU A 32 32.73 -18.35 2.66
N LEU A 33 33.38 -18.02 1.55
CA LEU A 33 32.93 -16.97 0.64
C LEU A 33 31.59 -17.32 -0.02
N SER A 34 31.43 -18.57 -0.48
CA SER A 34 30.18 -19.05 -1.08
C SER A 34 29.00 -18.95 -0.10
N VAL A 35 29.20 -19.39 1.15
CA VAL A 35 28.20 -19.29 2.21
C VAL A 35 27.88 -17.83 2.54
N GLY A 36 28.91 -16.99 2.70
CA GLY A 36 28.74 -15.57 3.00
C GLY A 36 27.98 -14.81 1.91
N MET A 37 28.23 -15.12 0.64
CA MET A 37 27.51 -14.54 -0.49
C MET A 37 26.05 -14.99 -0.54
N GLY A 38 25.79 -16.26 -0.22
CA GLY A 38 24.43 -16.80 -0.08
C GLY A 38 23.61 -16.06 0.97
N ILE A 39 24.15 -15.91 2.19
CA ILE A 39 23.49 -15.23 3.31
C ILE A 39 23.26 -13.75 2.98
N SER A 40 24.26 -13.06 2.41
CA SER A 40 24.15 -11.64 2.06
C SER A 40 23.02 -11.39 1.06
N ASN A 41 22.86 -12.27 0.06
CA ASN A 41 21.78 -12.14 -0.92
C ASN A 41 20.40 -12.37 -0.30
N ILE A 42 20.27 -13.29 0.65
CA ILE A 42 19.03 -13.50 1.40
C ILE A 42 18.69 -12.24 2.22
N ALA A 43 19.64 -11.71 2.98
CA ALA A 43 19.45 -10.52 3.80
C ALA A 43 19.01 -9.30 2.96
N LEU A 44 19.61 -9.10 1.79
CA LEU A 44 19.22 -8.01 0.88
C LEU A 44 17.77 -8.15 0.38
N LYS A 45 17.33 -9.38 0.10
CA LYS A 45 15.94 -9.65 -0.30
C LYS A 45 14.97 -9.40 0.85
N GLU A 46 15.32 -9.81 2.06
CA GLU A 46 14.50 -9.59 3.25
C GLU A 46 14.34 -8.09 3.56
N ILE A 47 15.42 -7.30 3.49
CA ILE A 47 15.35 -5.84 3.67
C ILE A 47 14.43 -5.21 2.62
N LYS A 48 14.54 -5.65 1.35
CA LYS A 48 13.68 -5.15 0.28
C LYS A 48 12.21 -5.51 0.50
N LEU A 49 11.93 -6.76 0.88
CA LEU A 49 10.57 -7.22 1.18
C LEU A 49 9.98 -6.52 2.41
N SER A 50 10.79 -6.30 3.45
CA SER A 50 10.41 -5.55 4.65
C SER A 50 10.01 -4.11 4.31
N SER A 51 10.79 -3.44 3.45
CA SER A 51 10.44 -2.10 2.96
C SER A 51 9.09 -2.09 2.23
N ILE A 52 8.83 -3.04 1.33
CA ILE A 52 7.55 -3.15 0.61
C ILE A 52 6.40 -3.49 1.56
N GLY A 53 6.65 -4.32 2.58
CA GLY A 53 5.67 -4.65 3.62
C GLY A 53 5.26 -3.42 4.42
N ASN A 54 6.21 -2.58 4.80
CA ASN A 54 5.93 -1.31 5.48
C ASN A 54 5.11 -0.34 4.61
N GLU A 55 5.51 -0.16 3.35
CA GLU A 55 4.75 0.68 2.40
C GLU A 55 3.35 0.12 2.12
N SER A 56 3.20 -1.22 2.11
CA SER A 56 1.90 -1.89 1.99
C SER A 56 0.98 -1.57 3.17
N GLY A 57 1.52 -1.50 4.39
CA GLY A 57 0.76 -1.15 5.59
C GLY A 57 0.17 0.27 5.51
N LYS A 58 0.99 1.23 5.07
CA LYS A 58 0.54 2.62 4.83
C LYS A 58 -0.57 2.70 3.78
N ALA A 59 -0.37 2.03 2.65
CA ALA A 59 -1.34 1.98 1.56
C ALA A 59 -2.67 1.34 2.02
N PHE A 60 -2.59 0.22 2.75
CA PHE A 60 -3.78 -0.46 3.24
C PHE A 60 -4.53 0.36 4.29
N TYR A 61 -3.81 1.01 5.20
CA TYR A 61 -4.41 1.92 6.19
C TYR A 61 -5.19 3.07 5.54
N MET A 62 -4.64 3.66 4.47
CA MET A 62 -5.36 4.71 3.73
C MET A 62 -6.57 4.15 2.96
N ALA A 63 -6.45 2.95 2.38
CA ALA A 63 -7.58 2.29 1.72
C ALA A 63 -8.73 2.04 2.70
N ASP A 64 -8.43 1.55 3.90
CA ASP A 64 -9.42 1.28 4.96
C ASP A 64 -10.09 2.58 5.41
N THR A 65 -9.29 3.62 5.69
CA THR A 65 -9.80 4.95 6.07
C THR A 65 -10.73 5.54 4.99
N GLY A 66 -10.38 5.40 3.72
CA GLY A 66 -11.21 5.88 2.61
C GLY A 66 -12.52 5.09 2.47
N ALA A 67 -12.47 3.77 2.64
CA ALA A 67 -13.64 2.90 2.57
C ALA A 67 -14.63 3.20 3.70
N GLU A 68 -14.13 3.30 4.93
CA GLU A 68 -14.95 3.62 6.12
C GLU A 68 -15.55 5.03 6.03
N CYS A 69 -14.80 6.01 5.54
CA CYS A 69 -15.31 7.37 5.30
C CYS A 69 -16.48 7.35 4.28
N ALA A 70 -16.31 6.68 3.14
CA ALA A 70 -17.38 6.56 2.17
C ALA A 70 -18.59 5.80 2.72
N LEU A 71 -18.38 4.66 3.38
CA LEU A 71 -19.45 3.83 3.93
C LEU A 71 -20.26 4.58 4.99
N TYR A 72 -19.60 5.31 5.87
CA TYR A 72 -20.24 6.13 6.89
C TYR A 72 -21.19 7.17 6.26
N TRP A 73 -20.70 7.88 5.25
CA TRP A 73 -21.49 8.92 4.58
C TRP A 73 -22.57 8.35 3.65
N ASP A 74 -22.38 7.14 3.14
CA ASP A 74 -23.37 6.49 2.30
C ASP A 74 -24.59 5.99 3.08
N THR A 75 -24.33 5.34 4.22
CA THR A 75 -25.38 4.80 5.10
C THR A 75 -26.20 5.90 5.78
N ARG A 76 -25.67 7.13 5.82
CA ARG A 76 -26.34 8.29 6.39
C ARG A 76 -27.07 9.08 5.31
N SER A 77 -28.38 8.87 5.21
CA SER A 77 -29.25 9.79 4.46
C SER A 77 -29.64 10.97 5.35
N VAL A 78 -29.62 12.18 4.79
CA VAL A 78 -30.17 13.36 5.46
C VAL A 78 -31.56 13.60 4.93
N ALA A 79 -32.53 13.68 5.85
CA ALA A 79 -33.85 14.18 5.53
C ALA A 79 -33.74 15.71 5.48
N VAL A 80 -33.77 16.26 4.26
CA VAL A 80 -33.86 17.71 4.09
C VAL A 80 -35.33 18.07 4.13
N ILE A 81 -35.70 18.89 5.12
CA ILE A 81 -37.00 19.55 5.12
C ILE A 81 -36.82 20.80 4.28
N GLU A 82 -37.15 20.71 2.99
CA GLU A 82 -37.46 21.92 2.23
C GLU A 82 -38.84 22.44 2.68
N ASP A 83 -38.98 23.75 2.67
CA ASP A 83 -40.09 24.58 3.15
C ASP A 83 -41.50 23.93 3.16
N VAL A 84 -42.26 24.22 4.22
CA VAL A 84 -43.54 23.63 4.63
C VAL A 84 -44.70 24.07 3.73
N THR A 85 -44.58 23.91 2.41
CA THR A 85 -45.67 24.22 1.48
C THR A 85 -45.76 23.28 0.27
N SER A 86 -45.52 21.97 0.43
CA SER A 86 -46.19 20.85 -0.31
C SER A 86 -45.29 19.73 -0.83
N VAL A 87 -43.99 19.69 -0.52
CA VAL A 87 -43.15 18.54 -0.87
C VAL A 87 -42.78 17.80 0.41
N GLY A 88 -43.24 16.56 0.53
CA GLY A 88 -42.91 15.71 1.68
C GLY A 88 -41.39 15.52 1.81
N ALA A 89 -40.94 15.08 2.99
CA ALA A 89 -39.52 14.88 3.30
C ALA A 89 -38.77 14.16 2.16
N ILE A 90 -37.81 14.84 1.54
CA ILE A 90 -36.93 14.27 0.52
C ILE A 90 -35.79 13.58 1.25
N ARG A 91 -35.56 12.30 0.95
CA ARG A 91 -34.33 11.61 1.37
C ARG A 91 -33.24 11.98 0.38
N GLN A 92 -32.17 12.57 0.88
CA GLN A 92 -31.03 12.92 0.04
C GLN A 92 -29.80 12.12 0.43
N TYR A 93 -29.07 11.71 -0.60
CA TYR A 93 -27.84 10.95 -0.49
C TYR A 93 -26.66 11.88 -0.72
N VAL A 94 -25.56 11.63 -0.01
CA VAL A 94 -24.30 12.33 -0.20
C VAL A 94 -23.78 12.02 -1.61
N PHE A 95 -23.62 10.74 -1.97
CA PHE A 95 -23.16 10.34 -3.30
C PHE A 95 -24.27 10.32 -4.35
N ALA A 96 -23.95 10.69 -5.58
CA ALA A 96 -24.86 10.63 -6.71
C ALA A 96 -25.38 9.19 -6.92
N THR A 97 -26.69 9.03 -7.12
CA THR A 97 -27.31 7.72 -7.38
C THR A 97 -27.67 7.52 -8.86
N SER A 98 -27.80 8.61 -9.61
CA SER A 98 -28.34 8.60 -10.99
C SER A 98 -27.92 9.86 -11.76
N SER A 99 -28.12 9.87 -13.08
CA SER A 99 -27.90 11.04 -13.96
C SER A 99 -28.78 12.25 -13.63
N GLY A 100 -29.90 12.04 -12.94
CA GLY A 100 -30.82 13.09 -12.47
C GLY A 100 -30.61 13.48 -11.01
N SER A 101 -29.65 12.87 -10.32
CA SER A 101 -29.40 13.14 -8.90
C SER A 101 -28.59 14.41 -8.70
N SER A 102 -29.15 15.36 -7.98
CA SER A 102 -28.39 16.48 -7.40
C SER A 102 -27.65 15.98 -6.15
N VAL A 103 -26.32 15.98 -6.21
CA VAL A 103 -25.49 15.89 -5.00
C VAL A 103 -25.77 17.11 -4.13
N ILE A 104 -25.99 16.91 -2.83
CA ILE A 104 -26.25 18.02 -1.91
C ILE A 104 -24.94 18.45 -1.23
N SER A 105 -24.60 19.73 -1.38
CA SER A 105 -23.66 20.48 -0.54
C SER A 105 -24.49 21.27 0.49
N VAL A 106 -25.22 20.57 1.36
CA VAL A 106 -26.13 21.20 2.36
C VAL A 106 -25.75 20.83 3.79
N ILE A 107 -24.65 20.10 3.96
CA ILE A 107 -23.97 20.02 5.26
C ILE A 107 -22.54 20.56 5.13
N PRO A 108 -22.36 21.83 4.75
CA PRO A 108 -21.08 22.47 5.02
C PRO A 108 -20.91 22.47 6.55
N ASN A 109 -19.80 21.90 7.02
CA ASN A 109 -19.43 21.75 8.44
C ASN A 109 -20.08 20.56 9.17
N SER A 110 -19.89 19.34 8.65
CA SER A 110 -20.10 18.19 9.52
C SER A 110 -19.01 18.11 10.59
N ASP A 111 -19.37 17.72 11.82
CA ASP A 111 -18.39 17.41 12.87
C ASP A 111 -17.52 16.18 12.49
N ILE A 112 -17.98 15.38 11.52
CA ILE A 112 -17.33 14.14 11.10
C ILE A 112 -16.42 14.44 9.92
N LYS A 113 -15.14 14.59 10.22
CA LYS A 113 -14.11 14.76 9.20
C LYS A 113 -13.40 13.43 8.95
N CYS A 114 -13.04 13.22 7.70
CA CYS A 114 -12.21 12.09 7.30
C CYS A 114 -10.73 12.46 7.49
N PHE A 115 -9.85 11.83 6.71
CA PHE A 115 -8.41 12.02 6.82
C PHE A 115 -8.01 13.51 6.78
N ASN A 116 -7.14 13.90 7.72
CA ASN A 116 -6.57 15.25 7.84
C ASN A 116 -7.62 16.39 7.92
N GLY A 117 -8.80 16.11 8.48
CA GLY A 117 -9.83 17.12 8.65
C GLY A 117 -10.63 17.44 7.37
N VAL A 118 -10.47 16.64 6.32
CA VAL A 118 -11.23 16.78 5.07
C VAL A 118 -12.67 16.34 5.32
N ASP A 119 -13.61 17.27 5.14
CA ASP A 119 -15.02 16.94 5.06
C ASP A 119 -15.33 16.51 3.62
N ILE A 120 -15.85 15.29 3.45
CA ILE A 120 -16.17 14.79 2.11
C ILE A 120 -17.54 15.25 1.63
N THR A 121 -18.39 15.85 2.48
CA THR A 121 -19.69 16.39 2.06
C THR A 121 -19.58 17.67 1.20
N ASP A 122 -18.39 18.29 1.16
CA ASP A 122 -18.12 19.55 0.44
C ASP A 122 -16.67 19.74 -0.10
N PRO A 123 -16.08 18.80 -0.89
CA PRO A 123 -14.88 19.09 -1.68
C PRO A 123 -15.00 18.57 -3.13
N PRO A 124 -14.12 18.95 -4.08
CA PRO A 124 -14.37 18.69 -5.49
C PRO A 124 -14.37 17.18 -5.79
N TRP A 125 -15.56 16.62 -5.90
CA TRP A 125 -15.77 15.28 -6.42
C TRP A 125 -15.75 15.28 -7.94
N ASN A 126 -15.25 14.20 -8.52
CA ASN A 126 -15.49 13.90 -9.92
C ASN A 126 -16.68 12.94 -9.98
N ILE A 127 -17.77 13.38 -10.60
CA ILE A 127 -18.96 12.54 -10.79
C ILE A 127 -18.99 12.10 -12.24
N ALA A 128 -18.96 10.80 -12.45
CA ALA A 128 -19.17 10.18 -13.75
C ALA A 128 -20.55 9.54 -13.79
N TYR A 129 -21.35 9.90 -14.78
CA TYR A 129 -22.65 9.28 -15.01
C TYR A 129 -22.49 8.10 -15.97
N GLY A 130 -23.13 6.99 -15.66
CA GLY A 130 -23.12 5.83 -16.55
C GLY A 130 -23.91 6.09 -17.84
N ASN A 131 -23.84 5.15 -18.77
CA ASN A 131 -24.68 5.17 -19.98
C ASN A 131 -26.17 4.85 -19.69
N SER A 132 -26.50 4.51 -18.44
CA SER A 132 -27.86 4.33 -17.94
C SER A 132 -28.19 5.51 -17.03
N PRO A 133 -29.43 6.05 -17.07
CA PRO A 133 -29.82 7.11 -16.16
C PRO A 133 -29.75 6.68 -14.69
N ASP A 134 -29.76 5.37 -14.43
CA ASP A 134 -29.88 4.74 -13.11
C ASP A 134 -28.53 4.49 -12.40
N SER A 135 -27.43 5.05 -12.89
CA SER A 135 -26.12 4.85 -12.27
C SER A 135 -25.26 6.09 -12.28
N ALA A 136 -24.55 6.29 -11.17
CA ALA A 136 -23.52 7.31 -11.04
C ALA A 136 -22.33 6.77 -10.23
N VAL A 137 -21.15 7.27 -10.56
CA VAL A 137 -19.89 6.99 -9.87
C VAL A 137 -19.38 8.31 -9.32
N THR A 138 -19.19 8.37 -8.01
CA THR A 138 -18.56 9.52 -7.34
C THR A 138 -17.14 9.16 -6.96
N THR A 139 -16.17 9.92 -7.45
CA THR A 139 -14.76 9.73 -7.15
C THR A 139 -14.24 10.92 -6.34
N PHE A 140 -13.63 10.64 -5.19
CA PHE A 140 -12.96 11.63 -4.36
C PHE A 140 -11.60 11.13 -3.90
N GLU A 141 -10.74 12.06 -3.49
CA GLU A 141 -9.39 11.77 -3.04
C GLU A 141 -9.16 12.35 -1.65
N LEU A 142 -8.59 11.54 -0.75
CA LEU A 142 -8.10 12.01 0.55
C LEU A 142 -6.58 12.00 0.53
N LYS A 143 -5.98 13.18 0.63
CA LYS A 143 -4.53 13.38 0.59
C LYS A 143 -4.07 14.48 1.53
N ASP A 144 -2.79 14.43 1.87
CA ASP A 144 -2.11 15.51 2.58
C ASP A 144 -1.59 16.55 1.57
N ALA A 145 -1.20 17.74 2.07
CA ALA A 145 -0.52 18.74 1.25
C ALA A 145 0.88 18.26 0.82
N ASP A 146 1.51 17.44 1.66
CA ASP A 146 2.77 16.76 1.33
C ASP A 146 2.48 15.47 0.54
N LEU A 147 2.77 15.48 -0.76
CA LEU A 147 2.54 14.36 -1.67
C LEU A 147 3.43 13.13 -1.39
N THR A 148 4.45 13.26 -0.53
CA THR A 148 5.25 12.11 -0.11
C THR A 148 4.53 11.24 0.92
N LYS A 149 3.44 11.75 1.52
CA LYS A 149 2.61 11.03 2.47
C LYS A 149 1.58 10.12 1.77
N PRO A 150 1.07 9.11 2.47
CA PRO A 150 0.02 8.24 1.96
C PRO A 150 -1.27 8.98 1.61
N CYS A 151 -2.01 8.47 0.63
CA CYS A 151 -3.34 8.95 0.26
C CYS A 151 -4.23 7.83 -0.26
N VAL A 152 -5.48 8.15 -0.53
CA VAL A 152 -6.47 7.22 -1.06
C VAL A 152 -7.34 7.90 -2.10
N ILE A 153 -7.65 7.16 -3.16
CA ILE A 153 -8.73 7.49 -4.10
C ILE A 153 -9.87 6.52 -3.81
N VAL A 154 -11.07 7.07 -3.63
CA VAL A 154 -12.27 6.30 -3.38
C VAL A 154 -13.26 6.52 -4.50
N GLU A 155 -13.78 5.43 -5.04
CA GLU A 155 -14.83 5.41 -6.05
C GLU A 155 -16.08 4.78 -5.46
N VAL A 156 -17.16 5.55 -5.39
CA VAL A 156 -18.47 5.11 -4.93
C VAL A 156 -19.38 4.96 -6.15
N SER A 157 -19.61 3.73 -6.56
CA SER A 157 -20.53 3.38 -7.65
C SER A 157 -21.89 3.03 -7.08
N LYS A 158 -22.93 3.71 -7.58
CA LYS A 158 -24.32 3.42 -7.25
C LYS A 158 -25.10 3.05 -8.50
N ILE A 159 -25.96 2.05 -8.34
CA ILE A 159 -26.87 1.56 -9.38
C ILE A 159 -28.25 1.41 -8.75
N ASP A 160 -29.24 2.11 -9.26
CA ASP A 160 -30.65 1.89 -8.90
C ASP A 160 -31.12 0.57 -9.54
N THR A 161 -31.56 -0.35 -8.69
CA THR A 161 -32.09 -1.66 -9.11
C THR A 161 -33.62 -1.66 -9.25
N GLY A 162 -34.24 -0.50 -9.03
CA GLY A 162 -35.68 -0.28 -9.06
C GLY A 162 -36.27 -0.15 -7.66
N GLY A 163 -37.38 0.60 -7.55
CA GLY A 163 -38.12 0.75 -6.30
C GLY A 163 -37.38 1.52 -5.19
N GLY A 164 -36.35 2.31 -5.54
CA GLY A 164 -35.54 3.05 -4.57
C GLY A 164 -34.50 2.19 -3.85
N VAL A 165 -34.17 1.03 -4.39
CA VAL A 165 -33.14 0.12 -3.88
C VAL A 165 -31.87 0.33 -4.68
N PHE A 166 -30.80 0.76 -4.02
CA PHE A 166 -29.51 1.01 -4.64
C PHE A 166 -28.54 -0.12 -4.31
N SER A 167 -27.89 -0.68 -5.34
CA SER A 167 -26.67 -1.45 -5.15
C SER A 167 -25.50 -0.48 -5.13
N THR A 168 -24.74 -0.50 -4.03
CA THR A 168 -23.61 0.40 -3.83
C THR A 168 -22.33 -0.41 -3.79
N THR A 169 -21.31 0.08 -4.49
CA THR A 169 -19.97 -0.49 -4.50
C THR A 169 -18.97 0.62 -4.20
N ILE A 170 -18.22 0.46 -3.12
CA ILE A 170 -17.14 1.35 -2.70
C ILE A 170 -15.82 0.65 -3.05
N ASP A 171 -15.07 1.21 -3.98
CA ASP A 171 -13.69 0.79 -4.30
C ASP A 171 -12.72 1.85 -3.77
N SER A 172 -11.96 1.49 -2.74
CA SER A 172 -11.02 2.37 -2.07
C SER A 172 -9.58 1.92 -2.34
N ARG A 173 -8.79 2.76 -3.01
CA ARG A 173 -7.42 2.50 -3.46
C ARG A 173 -6.43 3.39 -2.72
N GLY A 174 -5.82 2.84 -1.68
CA GLY A 174 -4.82 3.51 -0.89
C GLY A 174 -3.40 3.34 -1.45
N ARG A 175 -2.60 4.39 -1.35
CA ARG A 175 -1.23 4.48 -1.85
C ARG A 175 -0.29 4.88 -0.74
N SER A 176 0.92 4.34 -0.77
CA SER A 176 1.94 4.63 0.23
C SER A 176 2.54 6.04 0.11
N SER A 177 2.39 6.67 -1.05
CA SER A 177 2.66 8.09 -1.35
C SER A 177 1.73 8.60 -2.45
N CYS A 178 1.49 9.90 -2.55
CA CYS A 178 0.68 10.51 -3.63
C CYS A 178 1.50 10.95 -4.84
N ASP A 179 2.81 11.00 -4.69
CA ASP A 179 3.73 11.30 -5.77
C ASP A 179 3.80 10.16 -6.81
N SER A 180 4.47 10.41 -7.93
CA SER A 180 4.67 9.44 -9.01
C SER A 180 5.85 8.49 -8.75
N ASN A 181 6.17 8.18 -7.49
CA ASN A 181 7.31 7.35 -7.15
C ASN A 181 7.16 5.91 -7.68
N PRO A 182 8.14 5.37 -8.42
CA PRO A 182 8.08 4.00 -8.94
C PRO A 182 8.13 2.91 -7.85
N ARG A 183 8.51 3.25 -6.61
CA ARG A 183 8.47 2.35 -5.45
C ARG A 183 7.16 2.42 -4.66
N ARG A 184 6.21 3.26 -5.10
CA ARG A 184 4.91 3.42 -4.47
C ARG A 184 4.16 2.08 -4.49
N VAL A 185 3.61 1.72 -3.35
CA VAL A 185 2.73 0.56 -3.23
C VAL A 185 1.28 1.02 -3.22
N GLU A 186 0.42 0.27 -3.89
CA GLU A 186 -1.03 0.46 -3.86
C GLU A 186 -1.71 -0.78 -3.26
N ARG A 187 -2.70 -0.57 -2.40
CA ARG A 187 -3.56 -1.59 -1.81
C ARG A 187 -5.00 -1.11 -1.91
N GLY A 188 -5.94 -2.03 -2.09
CA GLY A 188 -7.34 -1.68 -2.30
C GLY A 188 -8.28 -2.53 -1.47
N LEU A 189 -9.40 -1.92 -1.09
CA LEU A 189 -10.55 -2.56 -0.46
C LEU A 189 -11.77 -2.30 -1.31
N LYS A 190 -12.59 -3.33 -1.50
CA LYS A 190 -13.84 -3.23 -2.25
C LYS A 190 -14.97 -3.76 -1.38
N VAL A 191 -15.97 -2.91 -1.15
CA VAL A 191 -17.17 -3.23 -0.38
C VAL A 191 -18.38 -3.09 -1.31
N SER A 192 -19.26 -4.08 -1.33
CA SER A 192 -20.49 -4.06 -2.12
C SER A 192 -21.65 -4.51 -1.25
N TYR A 193 -22.77 -3.77 -1.29
CA TYR A 193 -24.02 -4.07 -0.58
C TYR A 193 -25.25 -3.62 -1.36
#